data_AF-A0AAU8P796-F1
#
_entry.id   AF-A0AAU8P796-F1
#
_cell.length_a   1.000
_cell.length_b   1.000
_cell.length_c   1.000
_cell.angle_alpha   90.00
_cell.angle_beta   90.00
_cell.angle_gamma   90.00
#
_symmetry.space_group_name_H-M   'P 1'
#
loop_
_entity.id
_entity.type
_entity.pdbx_description
1 polymer ?
#
loop_
_entity_poly.entity_id
_entity_poly.type
_entity_poly.pdbx_seq_one_letter_code
_entity_poly.pdbx_strand_id
1 'polypeptide(L)'
;MNDKQSGKTPAAGDETFALKIIRNLAGQIQFMALLLYEIKAGTPLGRVLVVFLNLYLHSEYAAGNKRANLKNIPIRVLAEAAGVTPEELWEFLDQLEAAFKFESCRDGMK
;
A
#
# COMPACT_ATOMS: atom_id res chain seq x y z
N MET A 1 -15.26 49.75 -15.52
CA MET A 1 -14.80 49.90 -14.12
C MET A 1 -15.91 49.37 -13.23
N ASN A 2 -15.80 48.32 -12.41
CA ASN A 2 -14.76 47.33 -12.13
C ASN A 2 -15.53 46.10 -11.61
N ASP A 3 -15.43 44.97 -12.30
CA ASP A 3 -15.84 43.67 -11.78
C ASP A 3 -14.92 43.29 -10.62
N LYS A 4 -15.43 43.37 -9.38
CA LYS A 4 -14.73 42.79 -8.23
C LYS A 4 -15.01 41.30 -8.18
N GLN A 5 -14.21 40.53 -8.93
CA GLN A 5 -13.80 39.20 -8.49
C GLN A 5 -13.08 39.38 -7.15
N SER A 6 -13.69 38.94 -6.05
CA SER A 6 -12.98 38.78 -4.79
C SER A 6 -13.27 37.39 -4.28
N GLY A 7 -12.23 36.56 -4.32
CA GLY A 7 -12.26 35.14 -4.03
C GLY A 7 -12.88 34.85 -2.66
N LYS A 8 -13.74 33.83 -2.64
CA LYS A 8 -14.08 33.12 -1.41
C LYS A 8 -12.81 32.40 -0.96
N THR A 9 -12.16 32.90 0.07
CA THR A 9 -11.13 32.15 0.80
C THR A 9 -11.79 30.86 1.32
N PRO A 10 -11.22 29.67 1.08
CA PRO A 10 -11.77 28.43 1.62
C PRO A 10 -11.80 28.54 3.15
N ALA A 11 -12.90 28.10 3.77
CA ALA A 11 -12.99 28.07 5.23
C ALA A 11 -11.87 27.19 5.80
N ALA A 12 -11.22 27.61 6.90
CA ALA A 12 -10.07 26.92 7.53
C ALA A 12 -10.28 25.42 7.85
N GLY A 13 -11.54 24.94 7.84
CA GLY A 13 -11.85 23.50 7.93
C GLY A 13 -11.47 22.70 6.68
N ASP A 14 -11.51 23.32 5.50
CA ASP A 14 -11.28 22.67 4.20
C ASP A 14 -9.78 22.54 3.89
N GLU A 15 -8.98 23.55 4.26
CA GLU A 15 -7.52 23.51 4.15
C GLU A 15 -6.90 22.43 5.06
N THR A 16 -7.43 22.27 6.27
CA THR A 16 -6.97 21.24 7.21
C THR A 16 -7.29 19.82 6.69
N PHE A 17 -8.42 19.66 6.01
CA PHE A 17 -8.81 18.40 5.38
C PHE A 17 -7.97 18.08 4.14
N ALA A 18 -7.79 19.06 3.24
CA ALA A 18 -6.93 18.91 2.06
C ALA A 18 -5.47 18.57 2.46
N LEU A 19 -4.93 19.23 3.48
CA LEU A 19 -3.59 18.93 4.00
C LEU A 19 -3.48 17.52 4.59
N LYS A 20 -4.52 17.01 5.27
CA LYS A 20 -4.57 15.60 5.74
C LYS A 20 -4.53 14.62 4.56
N ILE A 21 -5.30 14.89 3.50
CA ILE A 21 -5.28 14.05 2.29
C ILE A 21 -3.89 14.06 1.65
N ILE A 22 -3.30 15.25 1.45
CA ILE A 22 -1.96 15.39 0.84
C ILE A 22 -0.91 14.65 1.67
N ARG A 23 -0.95 14.79 3.00
CA ARG A 23 -0.02 14.08 3.89
C ARG A 23 -0.16 12.56 3.78
N ASN A 24 -1.39 12.05 3.71
CA ASN A 24 -1.63 10.63 3.54
C ASN A 24 -1.14 10.12 2.17
N LEU A 25 -1.40 10.85 1.09
CA LEU A 25 -0.91 10.51 -0.25
C LEU A 25 0.63 10.53 -0.31
N ALA A 26 1.27 11.54 0.28
CA ALA A 26 2.73 11.62 0.35
C ALA A 26 3.33 10.43 1.10
N GLY A 27 2.72 10.02 2.22
CA GLY A 27 3.11 8.82 2.95
C GLY A 27 2.97 7.54 2.13
N GLN A 28 1.88 7.39 1.37
CA GLN A 28 1.67 6.25 0.47
C GLN A 28 2.73 6.18 -0.64
N ILE A 29 3.03 7.32 -1.27
CA ILE A 29 4.06 7.40 -2.32
C ILE A 29 5.43 7.03 -1.74
N GLN A 30 5.79 7.56 -0.58
CA GLN A 30 7.05 7.25 0.08
C GLN A 30 7.15 5.76 0.43
N PHE A 31 6.08 5.17 0.95
CA PHE A 31 6.04 3.75 1.26
C PHE A 31 6.18 2.88 0.00
N MET A 32 5.46 3.21 -1.07
CA MET A 32 5.62 2.52 -2.37
C MET A 32 7.06 2.63 -2.91
N ALA A 33 7.69 3.78 -2.77
CA ALA A 33 9.08 3.97 -3.20
C ALA A 33 10.05 3.06 -2.43
N LEU A 34 9.84 2.87 -1.12
CA LEU A 34 10.63 1.94 -0.30
C LEU A 34 10.44 0.50 -0.78
N LEU A 35 9.21 0.05 -0.99
CA LEU A 35 8.94 -1.30 -1.49
C LEU A 35 9.59 -1.56 -2.85
N LEU A 36 9.54 -0.57 -3.76
CA LEU A 36 10.20 -0.66 -5.06
C LEU A 36 11.72 -0.73 -4.94
N TYR A 37 12.30 -0.04 -3.96
CA TYR A 37 13.74 -0.13 -3.67
C TYR A 37 14.12 -1.54 -3.21
N GLU A 38 13.38 -2.12 -2.27
CA GLU A 38 13.58 -3.50 -1.79
C GLU A 38 13.54 -4.51 -2.94
N ILE A 39 12.53 -4.38 -3.82
CA ILE A 39 12.38 -5.22 -5.03
C ILE A 39 13.61 -5.07 -5.93
N LYS A 40 14.03 -3.84 -6.22
CA LYS A 40 15.18 -3.57 -7.10
C LYS A 40 16.49 -4.07 -6.51
N ALA A 41 16.66 -3.97 -5.20
CA ALA A 41 17.84 -4.43 -4.49
C ALA A 41 17.88 -5.96 -4.31
N GLY A 42 16.77 -6.67 -4.56
CA GLY A 42 16.70 -8.13 -4.43
C GLY A 42 16.83 -8.63 -2.99
N THR A 43 16.47 -7.79 -2.02
CA THR A 43 16.48 -8.14 -0.59
C THR A 43 15.49 -9.28 -0.30
N PRO A 44 15.58 -9.94 0.86
CA PRO A 44 14.59 -10.94 1.27
C PRO A 44 13.15 -10.41 1.17
N LEU A 45 12.88 -9.21 1.71
CA LEU A 45 11.58 -8.55 1.58
C LEU A 45 11.21 -8.27 0.11
N GLY A 46 12.16 -7.79 -0.70
CA GLY A 46 11.97 -7.57 -2.14
C GLY A 46 11.54 -8.84 -2.88
N ARG A 47 12.17 -9.99 -2.60
CA ARG A 47 11.80 -11.28 -3.20
C ARG A 47 10.40 -11.73 -2.78
N VAL A 48 10.06 -11.56 -1.50
CA VAL A 48 8.70 -11.81 -0.99
C VAL A 48 7.66 -10.96 -1.73
N LEU A 49 7.92 -9.68 -1.92
CA LEU A 49 7.02 -8.77 -2.65
C LEU A 49 6.85 -9.19 -4.13
N VAL A 50 7.93 -9.61 -4.80
CA VAL A 50 7.86 -10.12 -6.18
C VAL A 50 6.99 -11.37 -6.27
N VAL A 51 7.13 -12.32 -5.34
CA VAL A 51 6.29 -13.52 -5.28
C VAL A 51 4.81 -13.13 -5.15
N PHE A 52 4.47 -12.24 -4.23
CA PHE A 52 3.09 -11.80 -4.06
C PHE A 52 2.53 -11.04 -5.25
N LEU A 53 3.32 -10.17 -5.89
CA LEU A 53 2.91 -9.47 -7.10
C LEU A 53 2.66 -10.44 -8.25
N ASN A 54 3.54 -11.42 -8.44
CA ASN A 54 3.38 -12.45 -9.47
C ASN A 54 2.10 -13.27 -9.24
N LEU A 55 1.85 -13.68 -7.99
CA LEU A 55 0.63 -14.40 -7.63
C LEU A 55 -0.63 -13.55 -7.82
N TYR A 56 -0.57 -12.26 -7.45
CA TYR A 56 -1.69 -11.33 -7.63
C TYR A 56 -2.01 -11.16 -9.13
N LEU A 57 -1.00 -10.82 -9.93
CA LEU A 57 -1.16 -10.64 -11.37
C LEU A 57 -1.66 -11.92 -12.03
N HIS A 58 -1.08 -13.08 -11.73
CA HIS A 58 -1.54 -14.35 -12.30
C HIS A 58 -2.96 -14.73 -11.83
N SER A 59 -3.36 -14.37 -10.62
CA SER A 59 -4.73 -14.60 -10.13
C SER A 59 -5.77 -13.75 -10.88
N GLU A 60 -5.40 -12.55 -11.33
CA GLU A 60 -6.28 -11.70 -12.14
C GLU A 60 -6.38 -12.17 -13.60
N TYR A 61 -5.30 -12.73 -14.16
CA TYR A 61 -5.30 -13.25 -15.53
C TYR A 61 -5.88 -14.66 -15.67
N ALA A 62 -5.76 -15.53 -14.65
CA ALA A 62 -6.10 -16.95 -14.76
C ALA A 62 -7.60 -17.27 -14.66
N ALA A 63 -8.39 -16.40 -14.02
CA ALA A 63 -9.84 -16.55 -13.98
C ALA A 63 -10.43 -15.20 -13.60
N GLY A 64 -11.54 -14.80 -14.21
CA GLY A 64 -12.31 -13.61 -13.80
C GLY A 64 -12.84 -13.62 -12.34
N ASN A 65 -12.29 -14.47 -11.47
CA ASN A 65 -12.56 -14.58 -10.05
C ASN A 65 -11.49 -13.83 -9.23
N LYS A 66 -11.90 -12.63 -8.81
CA LYS A 66 -11.15 -11.72 -7.96
C LYS A 66 -10.75 -12.36 -6.62
N ARG A 67 -9.50 -12.14 -6.20
CA ARG A 67 -9.00 -12.19 -4.80
C ARG A 67 -8.98 -13.52 -4.04
N ALA A 68 -9.49 -14.63 -4.60
CA ALA A 68 -9.68 -15.86 -3.82
C ALA A 68 -8.43 -16.74 -3.60
N ASN A 69 -7.31 -16.52 -4.32
CA ASN A 69 -6.27 -17.55 -4.41
C ASN A 69 -5.05 -17.42 -3.47
N LEU A 70 -4.85 -16.29 -2.79
CA LEU A 70 -3.68 -16.12 -1.92
C LEU A 70 -3.84 -16.79 -0.55
N LYS A 71 -5.06 -16.81 0.00
CA LYS A 71 -5.33 -17.33 1.36
C LYS A 71 -5.15 -18.85 1.50
N ASN A 72 -5.15 -19.57 0.38
CA ASN A 72 -5.06 -21.04 0.37
C ASN A 72 -3.64 -21.55 0.11
N ILE A 73 -2.68 -20.65 -0.17
CA ILE A 73 -1.30 -21.07 -0.41
C ILE A 73 -0.61 -21.25 0.95
N PRO A 74 -0.05 -22.44 1.24
CA PRO A 74 0.65 -22.66 2.50
C PRO A 74 1.84 -21.70 2.63
N ILE A 75 2.03 -21.16 3.83
CA ILE A 75 3.12 -20.21 4.12
C ILE A 75 4.51 -20.73 3.71
N ARG A 76 4.73 -22.04 3.88
CA ARG A 76 6.00 -22.70 3.49
C ARG A 76 6.27 -22.62 1.99
N VAL A 77 5.24 -22.74 1.16
CA VAL A 77 5.36 -22.65 -0.31
C VAL A 77 5.71 -21.21 -0.71
N LEU A 78 5.12 -20.22 -0.04
CA LEU A 78 5.42 -18.81 -0.28
C LEU A 78 6.85 -18.46 0.14
N ALA A 79 7.28 -18.96 1.29
CA ALA A 79 8.62 -18.76 1.83
C ALA A 79 9.69 -19.40 0.92
N GLU A 80 9.44 -20.63 0.48
CA GLU A 80 10.30 -21.34 -0.47
C GLU A 80 10.41 -20.59 -1.80
N ALA A 81 9.30 -20.12 -2.37
CA ALA A 81 9.29 -19.35 -3.60
C ALA A 81 10.08 -18.03 -3.49
N ALA A 82 10.11 -17.42 -2.30
CA ALA A 82 10.86 -16.20 -2.02
C ALA A 82 12.31 -16.45 -1.58
N GLY A 83 12.69 -17.71 -1.31
CA GLY A 83 14.01 -18.08 -0.79
C GLY A 83 14.26 -17.50 0.60
N VAL A 84 13.27 -17.62 1.49
CA VAL A 84 13.31 -17.20 2.91
C VAL A 84 12.73 -18.31 3.80
N THR A 85 12.92 -18.21 5.11
CA THR A 85 12.25 -19.13 6.05
C THR A 85 10.78 -18.73 6.27
N PRO A 86 9.91 -19.67 6.70
CA PRO A 86 8.54 -19.34 7.08
C PRO A 86 8.46 -18.29 8.20
N GLU A 87 9.42 -18.30 9.13
CA GLU A 87 9.50 -17.34 10.24
C GLU A 87 9.83 -15.94 9.73
N GLU A 88 10.84 -15.80 8.87
CA GLU A 88 11.18 -14.53 8.21
C GLU A 88 10.00 -13.98 7.41
N LEU A 89 9.27 -14.86 6.71
CA LEU A 89 8.09 -14.44 5.95
C LEU A 89 6.99 -13.87 6.86
N TRP A 90 6.75 -14.46 8.03
CA TRP A 90 5.80 -13.91 9.00
C TRP A 90 6.24 -12.55 9.53
N GLU A 91 7.52 -12.40 9.88
CA GLU A 91 8.05 -11.11 10.32
C GLU A 91 7.88 -10.02 9.26
N PHE A 92 8.12 -10.33 7.99
CA PHE A 92 7.88 -9.38 6.90
C PHE A 92 6.41 -9.03 6.73
N LEU A 93 5.50 -9.99 6.87
CA LEU A 93 4.06 -9.73 6.81
C LEU A 93 3.60 -8.82 7.94
N ASP A 94 4.09 -9.03 9.17
CA ASP A 94 3.78 -8.20 10.32
C ASP A 94 4.32 -6.76 10.13
N GLN A 95 5.54 -6.63 9.62
CA GLN A 95 6.15 -5.33 9.29
C GLN A 95 5.33 -4.58 8.22
N LEU A 96 4.92 -5.29 7.15
CA LEU A 96 4.10 -4.73 6.10
C LEU A 96 2.72 -4.31 6.62
N GLU A 97 2.06 -5.11 7.46
CA GLU A 97 0.78 -4.75 8.06
C GLU A 97 0.91 -3.50 8.94
N ALA A 98 1.94 -3.44 9.79
CA ALA A 98 2.22 -2.29 10.64
C ALA A 98 2.47 -1.01 9.81
N ALA A 99 3.20 -1.12 8.70
CA ALA A 99 3.48 0.01 7.82
C ALA A 99 2.27 0.43 6.97
N PHE A 100 1.32 -0.47 6.69
CA PHE A 100 0.15 -0.19 5.86
C PHE A 100 -1.06 0.38 6.62
N LYS A 101 -1.06 0.37 7.96
CA LYS A 101 -2.10 1.01 8.79
C LYS A 101 -2.03 2.54 8.68
N PHE A 102 -2.44 3.06 7.52
CA PHE A 102 -2.73 4.48 7.31
C PHE A 102 -4.08 4.82 7.94
N GLU A 103 -4.13 5.90 8.73
CA GLU A 103 -5.39 6.46 9.24
C GLU A 103 -6.31 6.81 8.06
N SER A 104 -7.43 6.10 7.98
CA SER A 104 -8.50 6.39 7.04
C SER A 104 -9.00 7.81 7.28
N CYS A 105 -8.89 8.69 6.27
CA CYS A 105 -9.43 10.06 6.31
C CYS A 105 -10.97 10.12 6.57
N ARG A 106 -11.67 8.99 6.60
CA ARG A 106 -13.12 8.91 6.84
C ARG A 106 -13.51 8.91 8.31
N ASP A 107 -12.61 8.66 9.25
CA ASP A 107 -12.98 8.54 10.67
C ASP A 107 -13.33 9.87 11.35
N GLY A 108 -13.16 11.01 10.65
CA GLY A 108 -13.58 12.34 11.08
C GLY A 108 -14.93 12.82 10.55
N MET A 109 -15.69 12.00 9.82
CA MET A 109 -17.03 12.34 9.29
C MET A 109 -18.14 11.58 10.02
N LYS A 110 -18.27 11.82 11.32
CA LYS A 110 -19.48 11.51 12.10
C LYS A 110 -20.06 12.80 12.65
#